data_AF-A0A8T3MEC8-F1
#
_entry.id   AF-A0A8T3MEC8-F1
#
_cell.length_a   1.000
_cell.length_b   1.000
_cell.length_c   1.000
_cell.angle_alpha   90.00
_cell.angle_beta   90.00
_cell.angle_gamma   90.00
#
_symmetry.space_group_name_H-M   'P 1'
#
loop_
_entity.id
_entity.type
_entity.pdbx_description
1 polymer ?
#
loop_
_entity_poly.entity_id
_entity_poly.type
_entity_poly.pdbx_seq_one_letter_code
_entity_poly.pdbx_strand_id
1 'polypeptide(L)'
;AVDKRDPFTSKHSHRVKQISVDIGREMRVSEAELEALEWGGLLHDVGKIGVPDAVLLKQERLNREERMFMNAHPVFGAEIIAPVTKLAPELPIIRHHHEWYNGSGYPDRLIGDEIPKLARILHVADAFEAMTAARPYRMTPLTPEQALAELRKFAGIQFDPAVVDAFVRTEWVDGVSDPGRLVELRPIPLLAQAAGRMTQAAAEPAGATRIDPV
;
A
#
# COMPACT_ATOMS: atom_id res chain seq x y z
N ALA A 1 13.16 2.95 -16.89
CA ALA A 1 12.25 3.30 -18.02
C ALA A 1 11.14 4.24 -17.56
N VAL A 2 10.51 3.99 -16.40
CA VAL A 2 9.63 4.97 -15.72
C VAL A 2 10.32 6.32 -15.53
N ASP A 3 11.57 6.33 -15.07
CA ASP A 3 12.35 7.57 -14.85
C ASP A 3 12.55 8.48 -16.06
N LYS A 4 12.33 7.94 -17.27
CA LYS A 4 12.38 8.74 -18.50
C LYS A 4 11.04 9.39 -18.84
N ARG A 5 9.93 8.83 -18.35
CA ARG A 5 8.57 9.35 -18.52
C ARG A 5 8.11 10.17 -17.31
N ASP A 6 8.68 9.91 -16.13
CA ASP A 6 8.48 10.68 -14.91
C ASP A 6 9.84 11.19 -14.39
N PRO A 7 10.15 12.49 -14.55
CA PRO A 7 11.44 13.08 -14.14
C PRO A 7 11.74 12.95 -12.64
N PHE A 8 10.77 12.57 -11.81
CA PHE A 8 10.88 12.55 -10.35
C PHE A 8 11.09 11.15 -9.76
N THR A 9 10.85 10.07 -10.53
CA THR A 9 10.81 8.72 -9.95
C THR A 9 12.17 8.18 -9.53
N SER A 10 13.29 8.54 -10.18
CA SER A 10 14.58 7.94 -9.81
C SER A 10 15.01 8.35 -8.39
N LYS A 11 15.01 9.65 -8.07
CA LYS A 11 15.37 10.13 -6.72
C LYS A 11 14.38 9.64 -5.67
N HIS A 12 13.09 9.63 -6.02
CA HIS A 12 12.02 9.13 -5.18
C HIS A 12 12.24 7.65 -4.81
N SER A 13 12.33 6.76 -5.79
CA SER A 13 12.49 5.32 -5.57
C SER A 13 13.77 4.99 -4.79
N HIS A 14 14.85 5.75 -5.00
CA HIS A 14 16.07 5.62 -4.19
C HIS A 14 15.84 5.97 -2.71
N ARG A 15 15.09 7.03 -2.40
CA ARG A 15 14.76 7.39 -1.02
C ARG A 15 13.77 6.41 -0.40
N VAL A 16 12.74 5.98 -1.14
CA VAL A 16 11.80 4.95 -0.68
C VAL A 16 12.54 3.65 -0.33
N LYS A 17 13.50 3.23 -1.17
CA LYS A 17 14.41 2.12 -0.84
C LYS A 17 15.09 2.36 0.52
N GLN A 18 15.76 3.50 0.71
CA GLN A 18 16.52 3.74 1.94
C GLN A 18 15.62 3.70 3.18
N ILE A 19 14.51 4.46 3.15
CA ILE A 19 13.56 4.53 4.26
C ILE A 19 12.99 3.13 4.58
N SER A 20 12.59 2.37 3.56
CA SER A 20 12.00 1.04 3.76
C SER A 20 12.99 0.04 4.38
N VAL A 21 14.26 0.08 3.96
CA VAL A 21 15.33 -0.75 4.55
C VAL A 21 15.58 -0.37 6.01
N ASP A 22 15.61 0.91 6.35
CA ASP A 22 15.84 1.36 7.73
C ASP A 22 14.68 0.95 8.66
N ILE A 23 13.44 1.06 8.18
CA ILE A 23 12.27 0.52 8.88
C ILE A 23 12.41 -1.00 9.04
N GLY A 24 12.81 -1.71 7.98
CA GLY A 24 13.02 -3.17 8.01
C GLY A 24 14.04 -3.60 9.05
N ARG A 25 15.16 -2.87 9.17
CA ARG A 25 16.19 -3.07 10.20
C ARG A 25 15.63 -2.87 11.61
N GLU A 26 14.88 -1.80 11.83
CA GLU A 26 14.20 -1.53 13.11
C GLU A 26 13.17 -2.62 13.48
N MET A 27 12.59 -3.27 12.48
CA MET A 27 11.66 -4.40 12.64
C MET A 27 12.34 -5.77 12.66
N ARG A 28 13.68 -5.81 12.54
CA ARG A 28 14.50 -7.04 12.53
C ARG A 28 14.03 -8.07 11.51
N VAL A 29 13.70 -7.62 10.30
CA VAL A 29 13.47 -8.52 9.17
C VAL A 29 14.78 -9.21 8.77
N SER A 30 14.70 -10.32 8.06
CA SER A 30 15.86 -11.07 7.58
C SER A 30 16.61 -10.31 6.46
N GLU A 31 17.88 -10.66 6.22
CA GLU A 31 18.66 -10.08 5.12
C GLU A 31 18.00 -10.27 3.74
N ALA A 32 17.36 -11.41 3.51
CA ALA A 32 16.61 -11.66 2.28
C ALA A 32 15.38 -10.74 2.15
N GLU A 33 14.71 -10.42 3.26
CA GLU A 33 13.62 -9.45 3.29
C GLU A 33 14.12 -8.01 3.11
N LEU A 34 15.31 -7.68 3.63
CA LEU A 34 15.96 -6.39 3.37
C LEU A 34 16.29 -6.23 1.89
N GLU A 35 16.87 -7.25 1.25
CA GLU A 35 17.12 -7.25 -0.20
C GLU A 35 15.82 -7.08 -1.00
N ALA A 36 14.74 -7.76 -0.59
CA ALA A 36 13.43 -7.60 -1.21
C ALA A 36 12.87 -6.18 -1.02
N LEU A 37 13.07 -5.54 0.13
CA LEU A 37 12.72 -4.12 0.34
C LEU A 37 13.55 -3.19 -0.55
N GLU A 38 14.83 -3.49 -0.76
CA GLU A 38 15.68 -2.71 -1.66
C GLU A 38 15.14 -2.70 -3.09
N TRP A 39 14.89 -3.89 -3.65
CA TRP A 39 14.36 -4.03 -4.99
C TRP A 39 12.91 -3.57 -5.09
N GLY A 40 12.09 -3.86 -4.09
CA GLY A 40 10.72 -3.38 -3.98
C GLY A 40 10.65 -1.86 -4.01
N GLY A 41 11.48 -1.15 -3.24
CA GLY A 41 11.55 0.31 -3.27
C GLY A 41 11.98 0.88 -4.60
N LEU A 42 12.93 0.24 -5.29
CA LEU A 42 13.37 0.67 -6.62
C LEU A 42 12.32 0.43 -7.71
N LEU A 43 11.47 -0.59 -7.56
CA LEU A 43 10.61 -1.11 -8.62
C LEU A 43 9.11 -0.93 -8.38
N HIS A 44 8.66 -0.47 -7.20
CA HIS A 44 7.22 -0.41 -6.84
C HIS A 44 6.36 0.32 -7.90
N ASP A 45 6.93 1.37 -8.49
CA ASP A 45 6.27 2.21 -9.48
C ASP A 45 6.50 1.78 -10.94
N VAL A 46 7.17 0.65 -11.20
CA VAL A 46 7.54 0.21 -12.56
C VAL A 46 6.33 0.07 -13.48
N GLY A 47 5.16 -0.26 -12.92
CA GLY A 47 3.92 -0.39 -13.65
C GLY A 47 3.36 0.92 -14.21
N LYS A 48 3.89 2.09 -13.81
CA LYS A 48 3.53 3.37 -14.43
C LYS A 48 3.85 3.41 -15.93
N ILE A 49 4.69 2.50 -16.44
CA ILE A 49 4.88 2.29 -17.89
C ILE A 49 3.56 1.93 -18.59
N GLY A 50 2.66 1.22 -17.92
CA GLY A 50 1.34 0.85 -18.46
C GLY A 50 0.28 1.96 -18.37
N VAL A 51 0.57 3.08 -17.69
CA VAL A 51 -0.38 4.18 -17.53
C VAL A 51 -0.31 5.12 -18.75
N PRO A 52 -1.44 5.54 -19.35
CA PRO A 52 -1.44 6.50 -20.46
C PRO A 52 -0.80 7.84 -20.09
N ASP A 53 -0.02 8.44 -20.99
CA ASP A 53 0.67 9.72 -20.74
C ASP A 53 -0.29 10.85 -20.36
N ALA A 54 -1.47 10.90 -20.97
CA ALA A 54 -2.51 11.89 -20.66
C ALA A 54 -3.02 11.80 -19.21
N VAL A 55 -2.86 10.65 -18.55
CA VAL A 55 -3.17 10.44 -17.13
C VAL A 55 -1.93 10.66 -16.28
N LEU A 56 -0.78 10.07 -16.68
CA LEU A 56 0.46 10.10 -15.91
C LEU A 56 1.03 11.51 -15.75
N LEU A 57 0.94 12.35 -16.80
CA LEU A 57 1.55 13.68 -16.85
C LEU A 57 0.58 14.81 -16.48
N LYS A 58 -0.65 14.48 -16.11
CA LYS A 58 -1.70 15.46 -15.82
C LYS A 58 -1.38 16.24 -14.55
N GLN A 59 -1.50 17.58 -14.61
CA GLN A 59 -1.22 18.46 -13.47
C GLN A 59 -2.47 18.74 -12.63
N GLU A 60 -3.65 18.66 -13.24
CA GLU A 60 -4.93 18.81 -12.55
C GLU A 60 -5.35 17.53 -11.83
N ARG A 61 -6.40 17.64 -11.00
CA ARG A 61 -6.98 16.47 -10.33
C ARG A 61 -7.48 15.44 -11.36
N LEU A 62 -7.03 14.20 -11.20
CA LEU A 62 -7.56 13.06 -11.93
C LEU A 62 -9.05 12.85 -11.60
N ASN A 63 -9.85 12.69 -12.65
CA ASN A 63 -11.24 12.24 -12.54
C ASN A 63 -11.30 10.76 -12.11
N ARG A 64 -12.51 10.21 -11.94
CA ARG A 64 -12.69 8.83 -11.46
C ARG A 64 -12.07 7.78 -12.40
N GLU A 65 -12.27 7.93 -13.70
CA GLU A 65 -11.76 6.99 -14.72
C GLU A 65 -10.23 7.09 -14.86
N GLU A 66 -9.69 8.31 -14.92
CA GLU A 66 -8.25 8.55 -14.95
C GLU A 66 -7.56 7.96 -13.70
N ARG A 67 -8.21 8.07 -12.54
CA ARG A 67 -7.72 7.46 -11.30
C ARG A 67 -7.72 5.93 -11.35
N MET A 68 -8.66 5.31 -12.05
CA MET A 68 -8.65 3.85 -12.23
C MET A 68 -7.43 3.40 -13.03
N PHE A 69 -7.05 4.13 -14.08
CA PHE A 69 -5.80 3.86 -14.82
C PHE A 69 -4.56 4.04 -13.94
N MET A 70 -4.49 5.13 -13.17
CA MET A 70 -3.38 5.35 -12.25
C MET A 70 -3.27 4.24 -11.20
N ASN A 71 -4.39 3.84 -10.60
CA ASN A 71 -4.44 2.81 -9.56
C ASN A 71 -4.14 1.39 -10.08
N ALA A 72 -4.06 1.19 -11.41
CA ALA A 72 -3.71 -0.10 -11.99
C ALA A 72 -2.19 -0.36 -12.02
N HIS A 73 -1.35 0.65 -11.76
CA HIS A 73 0.10 0.49 -11.85
C HIS A 73 0.70 -0.57 -10.90
N PRO A 74 0.18 -0.86 -9.68
CA PRO A 74 0.74 -1.94 -8.88
C PRO A 74 0.53 -3.31 -9.54
N VAL A 75 -0.62 -3.48 -10.20
CA VAL A 75 -0.95 -4.71 -10.95
C VAL A 75 -0.03 -4.84 -12.17
N PHE A 76 0.08 -3.79 -12.98
CA PHE A 76 0.98 -3.80 -14.13
C PHE A 76 2.44 -3.99 -13.72
N GLY A 77 2.86 -3.41 -12.59
CA GLY A 77 4.21 -3.57 -12.07
C GLY A 77 4.51 -5.03 -11.74
N ALA A 78 3.60 -5.69 -11.03
CA ALA A 78 3.73 -7.12 -10.73
C ALA A 78 3.74 -7.98 -12.00
N GLU A 79 2.90 -7.69 -12.99
CA GLU A 79 2.86 -8.41 -14.28
C GLU A 79 4.16 -8.24 -15.08
N ILE A 80 4.74 -7.03 -15.09
CA ILE A 80 6.01 -6.74 -15.77
C ILE A 80 7.16 -7.51 -15.14
N ILE A 81 7.18 -7.63 -13.81
CA ILE A 81 8.28 -8.26 -13.07
C ILE A 81 8.13 -9.78 -12.97
N ALA A 82 6.90 -10.33 -13.01
CA ALA A 82 6.63 -11.75 -12.80
C ALA A 82 7.49 -12.73 -13.64
N PRO A 83 7.84 -12.45 -14.91
CA PRO A 83 8.72 -13.33 -15.69
C PRO A 83 10.17 -13.40 -15.16
N VAL A 84 10.62 -12.42 -14.37
CA VAL A 84 11.96 -12.38 -13.77
C VAL A 84 11.94 -13.17 -12.47
N THR A 85 12.17 -14.48 -12.55
CA THR A 85 12.07 -15.42 -11.42
C THR A 85 12.89 -15.03 -10.18
N LYS A 86 14.02 -14.35 -10.36
CA LYS A 86 14.84 -13.83 -9.25
C LYS A 86 14.16 -12.74 -8.43
N LEU A 87 13.17 -12.06 -9.01
CA LEU A 87 12.40 -10.98 -8.38
C LEU A 87 11.02 -11.46 -7.84
N ALA A 88 10.86 -12.77 -7.64
CA ALA A 88 9.63 -13.33 -7.08
C ALA A 88 9.31 -12.79 -5.66
N PRO A 89 10.30 -12.59 -4.75
CA PRO A 89 10.04 -12.02 -3.42
C PRO A 89 9.45 -10.60 -3.41
N GLU A 90 9.70 -9.82 -4.47
CA GLU A 90 9.29 -8.42 -4.60
C GLU A 90 7.88 -8.26 -5.16
N LEU A 91 7.34 -9.28 -5.83
CA LEU A 91 6.01 -9.22 -6.45
C LEU A 91 4.90 -8.81 -5.45
N PRO A 92 4.84 -9.36 -4.23
CA PRO A 92 3.85 -8.93 -3.24
C PRO A 92 4.08 -7.50 -2.76
N ILE A 93 5.34 -7.03 -2.72
CA ILE A 93 5.66 -5.64 -2.36
C ILE A 93 5.11 -4.70 -3.43
N ILE A 94 5.45 -4.95 -4.69
CA ILE A 94 5.04 -4.13 -5.84
C ILE A 94 3.52 -4.14 -5.99
N ARG A 95 2.86 -5.28 -5.85
CA ARG A 95 1.40 -5.36 -6.04
C ARG A 95 0.61 -4.64 -4.94
N HIS A 96 1.07 -4.71 -3.69
CA HIS A 96 0.26 -4.35 -2.52
C HIS A 96 0.73 -3.09 -1.78
N HIS A 97 1.72 -2.35 -2.29
CA HIS A 97 2.23 -1.12 -1.66
C HIS A 97 1.25 0.06 -1.61
N HIS A 98 0.01 -0.12 -2.08
CA HIS A 98 -1.08 0.84 -1.95
C HIS A 98 -2.29 0.27 -1.18
N GLU A 99 -2.16 -0.91 -0.58
CA GLU A 99 -3.14 -1.44 0.35
C GLU A 99 -3.14 -0.62 1.64
N TRP A 100 -4.34 -0.36 2.16
CA TRP A 100 -4.48 0.37 3.42
C TRP A 100 -4.78 -0.63 4.52
N TYR A 101 -4.22 -0.42 5.70
CA TYR A 101 -4.37 -1.34 6.83
C TYR A 101 -5.83 -1.67 7.17
N ASN A 102 -6.78 -0.78 6.87
CA ASN A 102 -8.22 -0.98 7.08
C ASN A 102 -8.99 -1.58 5.88
N GLY A 103 -8.32 -1.96 4.78
CA GLY A 103 -8.94 -2.49 3.56
C GLY A 103 -9.51 -1.47 2.57
N SER A 104 -9.33 -0.16 2.80
CA SER A 104 -9.80 0.89 1.87
C SER A 104 -8.85 1.16 0.70
N GLY A 105 -7.70 0.46 0.66
CA GLY A 105 -6.68 0.58 -0.37
C GLY A 105 -7.02 -0.20 -1.65
N TYR A 106 -5.99 -0.50 -2.42
CA TYR A 106 -6.08 -1.21 -3.69
C TYR A 106 -4.76 -1.94 -3.96
N PRO A 107 -4.71 -2.96 -4.85
CA PRO A 107 -5.78 -3.41 -5.76
C PRO A 107 -6.77 -4.42 -5.16
N ASP A 108 -6.37 -5.19 -4.15
CA ASP A 108 -7.08 -6.39 -3.69
C ASP A 108 -7.87 -6.16 -2.39
N ARG A 109 -7.69 -4.99 -1.73
CA ARG A 109 -8.41 -4.56 -0.52
C ARG A 109 -8.16 -5.45 0.69
N LEU A 110 -6.91 -5.87 0.84
CA LEU A 110 -6.45 -6.69 1.96
C LEU A 110 -6.56 -5.91 3.28
N ILE A 111 -6.87 -6.59 4.38
CA ILE A 111 -7.05 -5.96 5.69
C ILE A 111 -5.96 -6.42 6.66
N GLY A 112 -5.35 -5.47 7.36
CA GLY A 112 -4.42 -5.73 8.46
C GLY A 112 -3.24 -6.61 8.03
N ASP A 113 -3.11 -7.77 8.68
CA ASP A 113 -2.02 -8.73 8.44
C ASP A 113 -2.19 -9.56 7.16
N GLU A 114 -3.33 -9.48 6.46
CA GLU A 114 -3.46 -10.04 5.10
C GLU A 114 -2.54 -9.31 4.11
N ILE A 115 -2.21 -8.04 4.39
CA ILE A 115 -1.26 -7.27 3.61
C ILE A 115 0.16 -7.80 3.90
N PRO A 116 0.94 -8.18 2.87
CA PRO A 116 2.31 -8.64 3.06
C PRO A 116 3.12 -7.65 3.90
N LYS A 117 3.84 -8.15 4.91
CA LYS A 117 4.61 -7.32 5.85
C LYS A 117 5.52 -6.30 5.15
N LEU A 118 6.24 -6.73 4.11
CA LEU A 118 7.14 -5.87 3.37
C LEU A 118 6.41 -4.79 2.55
N ALA A 119 5.19 -5.07 2.09
CA ALA A 119 4.35 -4.06 1.43
C ALA A 119 3.86 -2.99 2.42
N ARG A 120 3.51 -3.38 3.65
CA ARG A 120 3.17 -2.44 4.74
C ARG A 120 4.34 -1.53 5.10
N ILE A 121 5.57 -2.07 5.13
CA ILE A 121 6.81 -1.30 5.33
C ILE A 121 6.99 -0.30 4.19
N LEU A 122 6.88 -0.78 2.93
CA LEU A 122 7.06 0.08 1.76
C LEU A 122 6.05 1.22 1.71
N HIS A 123 4.79 0.95 2.05
CA HIS A 123 3.72 1.95 2.02
C HIS A 123 3.98 3.12 2.99
N VAL A 124 4.56 2.86 4.17
CA VAL A 124 4.98 3.93 5.09
C VAL A 124 6.15 4.72 4.52
N ALA A 125 7.15 4.03 3.93
CA ALA A 125 8.31 4.66 3.31
C ALA A 125 7.93 5.58 2.14
N ASP A 126 7.09 5.09 1.22
CA ASP A 126 6.56 5.84 0.07
C ASP A 126 5.79 7.09 0.52
N ALA A 127 4.88 6.94 1.48
CA ALA A 127 4.11 8.06 1.99
C ALA A 127 4.99 9.14 2.65
N PHE A 128 5.98 8.75 3.46
CA PHE A 128 6.89 9.70 4.09
C PHE A 128 7.75 10.45 3.07
N GLU A 129 8.30 9.73 2.08
CA GLU A 129 9.06 10.34 0.99
C GLU A 129 8.18 11.33 0.23
N ALA A 130 6.99 10.90 -0.20
CA ALA A 130 6.06 11.73 -0.97
C ALA A 130 5.62 12.99 -0.21
N MET A 131 5.52 12.90 1.12
CA MET A 131 5.19 14.04 1.98
C MET A 131 6.33 15.05 2.12
N THR A 132 7.58 14.57 2.18
CA THR A 132 8.78 15.39 2.48
C THR A 132 9.59 15.78 1.25
N ALA A 133 9.27 15.23 0.07
CA ALA A 133 9.92 15.56 -1.19
C ALA A 133 9.45 16.93 -1.75
N ALA A 134 10.40 17.70 -2.28
CA ALA A 134 10.13 18.88 -3.10
C ALA A 134 9.56 18.47 -4.46
N ARG A 135 8.24 18.64 -4.64
CA ARG A 135 7.55 18.39 -5.92
C ARG A 135 7.12 19.71 -6.56
N PRO A 136 7.19 19.87 -7.90
CA PRO A 136 6.88 21.14 -8.59
C PRO A 136 5.47 21.68 -8.33
N TYR A 137 4.51 20.79 -8.04
CA TYR A 137 3.10 21.13 -7.87
C TYR A 137 2.66 21.25 -6.41
N ARG A 138 3.57 21.00 -5.45
CA ARG A 138 3.30 21.21 -4.02
C ARG A 138 4.17 22.39 -3.56
N MET A 139 3.52 23.51 -3.22
CA MET A 139 4.22 24.77 -2.95
C MET A 139 5.20 24.69 -1.78
N THR A 140 5.06 23.72 -0.86
CA THR A 140 6.03 23.47 0.22
C THR A 140 5.97 21.99 0.68
N PRO A 141 7.09 21.27 0.74
CA PRO A 141 7.18 19.96 1.38
C PRO A 141 6.81 20.03 2.86
N LEU A 142 6.29 18.93 3.41
CA LEU A 142 6.12 18.84 4.87
C LEU A 142 7.48 18.67 5.54
N THR A 143 7.60 19.23 6.75
CA THR A 143 8.75 18.92 7.62
C THR A 143 8.66 17.48 8.15
N PRO A 144 9.75 16.87 8.62
CA PRO A 144 9.72 15.55 9.25
C PRO A 144 8.69 15.44 10.39
N GLU A 145 8.56 16.49 11.22
CA GLU A 145 7.57 16.56 12.30
C GLU A 145 6.13 16.47 11.77
N GLN A 146 5.83 17.24 10.71
CA GLN A 146 4.49 17.25 10.10
C GLN A 146 4.18 15.92 9.41
N ALA A 147 5.15 15.34 8.71
CA ALA A 147 4.99 14.05 8.05
C ALA A 147 4.79 12.91 9.07
N LEU A 148 5.56 12.90 10.17
CA LEU A 148 5.37 11.95 11.25
C LEU A 148 3.99 12.08 11.91
N ALA A 149 3.53 13.31 12.14
CA ALA A 149 2.20 13.55 12.69
C ALA A 149 1.07 12.98 11.79
N GLU A 150 1.21 13.07 10.46
CA GLU A 150 0.25 12.46 9.52
C GLU A 150 0.34 10.92 9.53
N LEU A 151 1.54 10.33 9.60
CA LEU A 151 1.69 8.88 9.75
C LEU A 151 1.01 8.37 11.03
N ARG A 152 1.22 9.06 12.16
CA ARG A 152 0.58 8.74 13.45
C ARG A 152 -0.94 8.89 13.40
N LYS A 153 -1.43 9.96 12.77
CA LYS A 153 -2.87 10.25 12.62
C LYS A 153 -3.63 9.18 11.82
N PHE A 154 -2.96 8.55 10.85
CA PHE A 154 -3.57 7.51 9.99
C PHE A 154 -3.07 6.09 10.30
N ALA A 155 -2.34 5.89 11.40
CA ALA A 155 -2.01 4.56 11.90
C ALA A 155 -3.28 3.78 12.26
N GLY A 156 -3.38 2.54 11.81
CA GLY A 156 -4.57 1.68 11.94
C GLY A 156 -5.64 1.92 10.87
N ILE A 157 -5.48 2.96 10.04
CA ILE A 157 -6.38 3.26 8.91
C ILE A 157 -5.64 2.99 7.61
N GLN A 158 -4.68 3.84 7.29
CA GLN A 158 -3.86 3.72 6.09
C GLN A 158 -2.60 2.90 6.38
N PHE A 159 -1.95 3.18 7.52
CA PHE A 159 -0.66 2.60 7.85
C PHE A 159 -0.78 1.54 8.94
N ASP A 160 0.08 0.54 8.89
CA ASP A 160 0.24 -0.40 10.00
C ASP A 160 0.84 0.33 11.23
N PRO A 161 0.17 0.32 12.39
CA PRO A 161 0.70 0.93 13.61
C PRO A 161 2.08 0.43 14.04
N ALA A 162 2.39 -0.85 13.83
CA ALA A 162 3.68 -1.43 14.20
C ALA A 162 4.81 -0.96 13.28
N VAL A 163 4.51 -0.73 12.01
CA VAL A 163 5.46 -0.16 11.03
C VAL A 163 5.72 1.32 11.35
N VAL A 164 4.68 2.09 11.69
CA VAL A 164 4.85 3.50 12.10
C VAL A 164 5.68 3.60 13.38
N ASP A 165 5.47 2.72 14.36
CA ASP A 165 6.32 2.65 15.56
C ASP A 165 7.79 2.37 15.23
N ALA A 166 8.07 1.52 14.24
CA ALA A 166 9.42 1.24 13.79
C ALA A 166 10.03 2.45 13.07
N PHE A 167 9.26 3.12 12.22
CA PHE A 167 9.70 4.34 11.54
C PHE A 167 10.15 5.44 12.51
N VAL A 168 9.46 5.61 13.64
CA VAL A 168 9.82 6.59 14.68
C VAL A 168 11.23 6.39 15.25
N ARG A 169 11.78 5.17 15.18
CA ARG A 169 13.12 4.85 15.67
C ARG A 169 14.23 5.01 14.63
N THR A 170 13.88 5.38 13.41
CA THR A 170 14.85 5.58 12.31
C THR A 170 15.44 6.99 12.34
N GLU A 171 16.58 7.17 11.65
CA GLU A 171 17.25 8.47 11.54
C GLU A 171 16.41 9.55 10.84
N TRP A 172 15.38 9.16 10.08
CA TRP A 172 14.53 10.07 9.30
C TRP A 172 13.72 11.05 10.16
N VAL A 173 13.57 10.75 11.44
CA VAL A 173 12.88 11.58 12.45
C VAL A 173 13.69 11.68 13.73
N ASP A 174 15.03 11.56 13.65
CA ASP A 174 15.89 11.79 14.82
C ASP A 174 15.71 13.22 15.36
N GLY A 175 15.59 13.35 16.68
CA GLY A 175 15.30 14.61 17.35
C GLY A 175 13.87 15.17 17.15
N VAL A 176 12.99 14.48 16.43
CA VAL A 176 11.59 14.87 16.25
C VAL A 176 10.74 14.37 17.41
N SER A 177 9.88 15.23 17.96
CA SER A 177 8.92 14.82 19.00
C SER A 177 7.82 13.93 18.40
N ASP A 178 7.70 12.68 18.87
CA ASP A 178 6.64 11.76 18.48
C ASP A 178 5.35 12.07 19.26
N PRO A 179 4.23 12.43 18.59
CA PRO A 179 2.95 12.64 19.27
C PRO A 179 2.33 11.34 19.82
N GLY A 180 2.92 10.18 19.50
CA GLY A 180 2.47 8.87 19.96
C GLY A 180 1.26 8.35 19.19
N ARG A 181 0.82 7.14 19.55
CA ARG A 181 -0.39 6.53 18.97
C ARG A 181 -1.63 7.29 19.45
N LEU A 182 -2.48 7.73 18.53
CA LEU A 182 -3.81 8.21 18.91
C LEU A 182 -4.62 7.00 19.42
N VAL A 183 -5.10 7.09 20.65
CA VAL A 183 -5.75 5.97 21.38
C VAL A 183 -7.16 5.65 20.86
N GLU A 184 -7.72 6.47 19.97
CA GLU A 184 -9.04 6.23 19.40
C GLU A 184 -8.97 5.29 18.18
N LEU A 185 -9.28 4.01 18.42
CA LEU A 185 -9.68 3.08 17.36
C LEU A 185 -10.87 3.68 16.61
N ARG A 186 -10.62 4.31 15.45
CA ARG A 186 -11.73 4.70 14.58
C ARG A 186 -12.37 3.41 14.05
N PRO A 187 -13.69 3.23 14.21
CA PRO A 187 -14.36 2.03 13.72
C PRO A 187 -14.07 1.86 12.23
N ILE A 188 -13.62 0.67 11.85
CA ILE A 188 -13.46 0.28 10.44
C ILE A 188 -14.83 0.47 9.78
N PRO A 189 -14.96 1.31 8.73
CA PRO A 189 -16.18 1.34 7.94
C PRO A 189 -16.38 -0.06 7.37
N LEU A 190 -17.35 -0.78 7.90
CA LEU A 190 -17.65 -2.17 7.57
C LEU A 190 -18.26 -2.25 6.16
N LEU A 191 -17.44 -2.08 5.11
CA LEU A 191 -17.84 -2.36 3.73
C LEU A 191 -17.47 -3.77 3.26
N ALA A 192 -16.93 -4.62 4.15
CA ALA A 192 -16.46 -5.96 3.81
C ALA A 192 -17.38 -7.14 4.21
N GLN A 193 -18.55 -6.91 4.84
CA GLN A 193 -19.44 -8.02 5.26
C GLN A 193 -20.66 -8.28 4.35
N ALA A 194 -20.65 -7.81 3.09
CA ALA A 194 -21.74 -8.08 2.15
C ALA A 194 -21.53 -9.30 1.21
N ALA A 195 -20.41 -10.03 1.31
CA ALA A 195 -20.13 -11.17 0.43
C ALA A 195 -20.32 -12.56 1.07
N GLY A 196 -20.65 -12.64 2.38
CA GLY A 196 -20.68 -13.91 3.13
C GLY A 196 -22.07 -14.48 3.46
N ARG A 197 -23.17 -13.86 3.03
CA ARG A 197 -24.55 -14.33 3.33
C ARG A 197 -25.35 -14.62 2.07
N MET A 198 -24.82 -15.45 1.17
CA MET A 198 -25.59 -16.05 0.07
C MET A 198 -25.08 -17.47 -0.26
N THR A 199 -24.87 -18.33 0.73
CA THR A 199 -24.57 -19.78 0.49
C THR A 199 -25.21 -20.75 1.49
N GLN A 200 -26.17 -20.32 2.32
CA GLN A 200 -27.00 -21.23 3.12
C GLN A 200 -28.47 -20.86 2.99
N ALA A 201 -29.04 -21.12 1.82
CA ALA A 201 -30.48 -21.20 1.60
C ALA A 201 -30.78 -22.05 0.36
N ALA A 202 -30.27 -23.29 0.33
CA ALA A 202 -30.66 -24.29 -0.65
C ALA A 202 -30.21 -25.69 -0.18
N ALA A 203 -30.90 -26.26 0.81
CA ALA A 203 -31.00 -27.71 1.01
C ALA A 203 -31.95 -28.04 2.18
N GLU A 204 -33.25 -28.11 1.91
CA GLU A 204 -34.14 -29.05 2.61
C GLU A 204 -35.06 -29.69 1.55
N PRO A 205 -35.24 -31.02 1.56
CA PRO A 205 -36.06 -31.71 0.57
C PRO A 205 -37.55 -31.56 0.92
N ALA A 206 -38.36 -31.22 -0.07
CA ALA A 206 -39.81 -31.17 0.04
C ALA A 206 -40.37 -32.56 0.40
N GLY A 207 -41.20 -32.56 1.45
CA GLY A 207 -41.79 -33.75 2.06
C GLY A 207 -42.62 -34.61 1.10
N ALA A 208 -42.54 -35.92 1.35
CA ALA A 208 -43.32 -36.96 0.70
C ALA A 208 -44.83 -36.78 1.00
N THR A 209 -45.64 -36.71 -0.06
CA THR A 209 -47.10 -36.82 0.04
C THR A 209 -47.48 -38.30 0.09
N ARG A 210 -48.03 -38.74 1.22
CA ARG A 210 -48.71 -40.04 1.36
C ARG A 210 -50.09 -39.94 0.74
N ILE A 211 -50.40 -40.88 -0.15
CA ILE A 211 -51.72 -41.11 -0.72
C ILE A 211 -52.19 -42.45 -0.17
N ASP A 212 -53.28 -42.47 0.60
CA ASP A 212 -53.95 -43.71 1.02
C ASP A 212 -55.26 -43.85 0.23
N PRO A 213 -55.65 -45.08 -0.21
CA PRO A 213 -56.77 -45.30 -1.11
C PRO A 213 -58.10 -45.52 -0.38
N VAL A 214 -59.20 -45.28 -1.09
CA VAL A 214 -60.52 -45.91 -0.88
C VAL A 214 -60.80 -46.81 -2.08
#